data_AF-X1FMG9-F1
#
_entry.id   AF-X1FMG9-F1
#
_cell.length_a   1.000
_cell.length_b   1.000
_cell.length_c   1.000
_cell.angle_alpha   90.00
_cell.angle_beta   90.00
_cell.angle_gamma   90.00
#
_symmetry.space_group_name_H-M   'P 1'
#
loop_
_entity.id
_entity.type
_entity.pdbx_description
1 polymer ?
#
loop_
_entity_poly.entity_id
_entity_poly.type
_entity_poly.pdbx_seq_one_letter_code
_entity_poly.pdbx_strand_id
1 'polypeptide(L)'
;MKAVSECSYCYLKQAHTSISLVLKDEKKILAYLKRLFPLIESFSLDKTPCEYSTLVLKEVNRLLGVSDPYLEEKKMCNVLALEWEGHLRR
;
A
#
# COMPACT_ATOMS: atom_id res chain seq x y z
N MET A 1 11.12 -15.47 -2.09
CA MET A 1 11.17 -14.81 -3.42
C MET A 1 11.98 -13.53 -3.28
N LYS A 2 12.93 -13.28 -4.19
CA LYS A 2 13.69 -12.01 -4.21
C LYS A 2 12.94 -10.94 -4.98
N ALA A 3 13.23 -9.68 -4.70
CA ALA A 3 12.74 -8.58 -5.51
C ALA A 3 13.31 -8.67 -6.93
N VAL A 4 12.48 -8.26 -7.88
CA VAL A 4 12.85 -8.08 -9.29
C VAL A 4 12.63 -6.61 -9.66
N SER A 5 13.22 -6.15 -10.77
CA SER A 5 13.08 -4.77 -11.26
C SER A 5 11.62 -4.32 -11.29
N GLU A 6 10.77 -5.26 -11.64
CA GLU A 6 9.38 -5.04 -11.91
C GLU A 6 8.59 -4.86 -10.57
N CYS A 7 9.13 -5.26 -9.40
CA CYS A 7 8.55 -4.88 -8.10
C CYS A 7 8.48 -3.35 -7.84
N SER A 8 9.32 -2.54 -8.50
CA SER A 8 9.30 -1.07 -8.33
C SER A 8 7.95 -0.44 -8.69
N TYR A 9 7.28 -0.92 -9.74
CA TYR A 9 5.93 -0.44 -10.08
C TYR A 9 4.88 -0.90 -9.08
N CYS A 10 5.04 -2.09 -8.47
CA CYS A 10 4.10 -2.58 -7.46
C CYS A 10 4.15 -1.69 -6.23
N TYR A 11 5.34 -1.27 -5.80
CA TYR A 11 5.51 -0.36 -4.67
C TYR A 11 4.82 0.99 -4.91
N LEU A 12 5.01 1.58 -6.10
CA LEU A 12 4.38 2.83 -6.47
C LEU A 12 2.86 2.71 -6.57
N LYS A 13 2.37 1.64 -7.18
CA LYS A 13 0.92 1.38 -7.27
C LYS A 13 0.29 1.22 -5.89
N GLN A 14 0.94 0.47 -5.00
CA GLN A 14 0.48 0.27 -3.63
C GLN A 14 0.47 1.59 -2.84
N ALA A 15 1.54 2.38 -2.95
CA ALA A 15 1.59 3.70 -2.35
C ALA A 15 0.44 4.59 -2.87
N HIS A 16 0.21 4.62 -4.18
CA HIS A 16 -0.89 5.37 -4.78
C HIS A 16 -2.24 4.95 -4.20
N THR A 17 -2.53 3.64 -4.17
CA THR A 17 -3.77 3.12 -3.58
C THR A 17 -3.94 3.62 -2.15
N SER A 18 -2.92 3.44 -1.31
CA SER A 18 -2.98 3.87 0.10
C SER A 18 -3.17 5.38 0.25
N ILE A 19 -2.49 6.21 -0.56
CA ILE A 19 -2.63 7.67 -0.54
C ILE A 19 -4.04 8.08 -1.00
N SER A 20 -4.58 7.44 -2.03
CA SER A 20 -5.90 7.75 -2.61
C SER A 20 -7.09 7.41 -1.70
N LEU A 21 -6.87 6.59 -0.66
CA LEU A 21 -7.86 6.37 0.39
C LEU A 21 -8.04 7.61 1.27
N VAL A 22 -6.94 8.36 1.50
CA VAL A 22 -6.92 9.54 2.37
C VAL A 22 -7.12 10.83 1.58
N LEU A 23 -6.53 10.93 0.38
CA LEU A 23 -6.54 12.13 -0.45
C LEU A 23 -7.30 11.88 -1.76
N LYS A 24 -7.97 12.92 -2.26
CA LYS A 24 -8.68 12.88 -3.56
C LYS A 24 -8.11 13.85 -4.61
N ASP A 25 -7.18 14.72 -4.21
CA ASP A 25 -6.55 15.69 -5.11
C ASP A 25 -5.32 15.05 -5.78
N GLU A 26 -5.39 14.85 -7.10
CA GLU A 26 -4.33 14.23 -7.91
C GLU A 26 -2.98 14.94 -7.81
N LYS A 27 -2.95 16.28 -7.69
CA LYS A 27 -1.70 17.02 -7.55
C LYS A 27 -1.05 16.74 -6.20
N LYS A 28 -1.85 16.64 -5.14
CA LYS A 28 -1.35 16.24 -3.83
C LYS A 28 -0.89 14.78 -3.85
N ILE A 29 -1.68 13.86 -4.41
CA ILE A 29 -1.30 12.44 -4.53
C ILE A 29 0.06 12.31 -5.23
N LEU A 30 0.24 12.97 -6.38
CA LEU A 30 1.52 12.98 -7.10
C LEU A 30 2.66 13.57 -6.26
N ALA A 31 2.40 14.64 -5.50
CA ALA A 31 3.41 15.23 -4.62
C ALA A 31 3.85 14.26 -3.50
N TYR A 32 2.94 13.48 -2.93
CA TYR A 32 3.28 12.43 -1.96
C TYR A 32 4.04 11.26 -2.60
N LEU A 33 3.63 10.81 -3.80
CA LEU A 33 4.35 9.76 -4.52
C LEU A 33 5.79 10.15 -4.84
N LYS A 34 6.02 11.39 -5.29
CA LYS A 34 7.37 11.90 -5.55
C LYS A 34 8.28 11.87 -4.32
N ARG A 35 7.73 12.01 -3.12
CA ARG A 35 8.51 11.91 -1.87
C ARG A 35 8.98 10.49 -1.57
N LEU A 36 8.37 9.46 -2.17
CA LEU A 36 8.76 8.06 -2.00
C LEU A 36 9.86 7.63 -2.97
N PHE A 37 10.14 8.39 -4.03
CA PHE A 37 11.13 8.00 -5.03
C PHE A 37 12.53 7.76 -4.43
N PRO A 38 13.07 8.61 -3.54
CA PRO A 38 14.38 8.35 -2.95
C PRO A 38 14.42 7.06 -2.13
N LEU A 39 13.31 6.71 -1.44
CA LEU A 39 13.20 5.46 -0.71
C LEU A 39 13.24 4.27 -1.67
N ILE A 40 12.44 4.30 -2.75
CA ILE A 40 12.37 3.20 -3.72
C ILE A 40 13.68 3.06 -4.50
N GLU A 41 14.34 4.17 -4.82
CA GLU A 41 15.65 4.18 -5.48
C GLU A 41 16.73 3.48 -4.64
N SER A 42 16.61 3.52 -3.30
CA SER A 42 17.55 2.85 -2.40
C SER A 42 17.40 1.32 -2.33
N PHE A 43 16.37 0.73 -2.96
CA PHE A 43 16.10 -0.70 -2.87
C PHE A 43 16.99 -1.52 -3.79
N SER A 44 17.60 -2.58 -3.24
CA SER A 44 18.37 -3.59 -3.96
C SER A 44 17.57 -4.88 -4.18
N LEU A 45 18.02 -5.76 -5.08
CA LEU A 45 17.32 -7.02 -5.43
C LEU A 45 17.61 -8.20 -4.48
N ASP A 46 18.32 -7.96 -3.38
CA ASP A 46 18.72 -8.95 -2.39
C ASP A 46 17.60 -9.29 -1.39
N LYS A 47 16.74 -8.33 -1.08
CA LYS A 47 15.58 -8.49 -0.19
C LYS A 47 14.32 -8.91 -0.92
N THR A 48 13.30 -9.26 -0.14
CA THR A 48 12.01 -9.68 -0.67
C THR A 48 11.11 -8.49 -1.01
N PRO A 49 10.17 -8.64 -1.97
CA PRO A 49 9.17 -7.61 -2.24
C PRO A 49 8.31 -7.25 -1.03
N CYS A 50 8.06 -8.22 -0.14
CA CYS A 50 7.24 -8.04 1.05
C CYS A 50 7.89 -7.12 2.09
N GLU A 51 9.21 -7.24 2.26
CA GLU A 51 9.96 -6.35 3.15
C GLU A 51 9.91 -4.91 2.65
N TYR A 52 10.14 -4.71 1.34
CA TYR A 52 10.10 -3.37 0.75
C TYR A 52 8.70 -2.77 0.69
N SER A 53 7.67 -3.54 0.34
CA SER A 53 6.29 -3.06 0.35
C SER A 53 5.86 -2.59 1.75
N THR A 54 6.30 -3.30 2.80
CA THR A 54 6.08 -2.91 4.19
C THR A 54 6.74 -1.58 4.51
N LEU A 55 7.98 -1.36 4.08
CA LEU A 55 8.69 -0.09 4.27
C LEU A 55 7.98 1.06 3.55
N VAL A 56 7.53 0.84 2.31
CA VAL A 56 6.80 1.83 1.52
C VAL A 56 5.48 2.21 2.19
N LEU A 57 4.68 1.24 2.64
CA LEU A 57 3.42 1.51 3.34
C LEU A 57 3.64 2.27 4.65
N LYS A 58 4.65 1.90 5.44
CA LYS A 58 4.99 2.61 6.68
C LYS A 58 5.38 4.06 6.40
N GLU A 59 6.16 4.30 5.35
CA GLU A 59 6.54 5.64 4.95
C GLU A 59 5.35 6.47 4.46
N VAL A 60 4.44 5.87 3.68
CA VAL A 60 3.19 6.52 3.26
C VAL A 60 2.37 6.95 4.48
N ASN A 61 2.15 6.04 5.44
CA ASN A 61 1.41 6.35 6.67
C ASN A 61 2.07 7.48 7.47
N ARG A 62 3.40 7.45 7.60
CA ARG A 62 4.18 8.49 8.25
C ARG A 62 4.03 9.84 7.55
N LEU A 63 4.10 9.88 6.22
CA LEU A 63 3.97 11.10 5.43
C LEU A 63 2.56 11.70 5.52
N LEU A 64 1.54 10.84 5.54
CA LEU A 64 0.13 11.25 5.63
C LEU A 64 -0.31 11.58 7.06
N GLY A 65 0.44 11.17 8.08
CA GLY A 65 0.06 11.35 9.49
C GLY A 65 -1.14 10.49 9.90
N VAL A 66 -1.31 9.33 9.26
CA VAL A 66 -2.44 8.40 9.51
C VAL A 66 -1.92 7.07 10.02
N SER A 67 -2.64 6.43 10.94
CA SER A 67 -2.26 5.12 11.49
C SER A 67 -2.64 3.98 10.54
N ASP A 68 -3.81 4.06 9.93
CA ASP A 68 -4.38 3.00 9.10
C ASP A 68 -5.28 3.58 7.98
N PRO A 69 -4.73 3.76 6.77
CA PRO A 69 -5.49 4.24 5.61
C PRO A 69 -6.62 3.31 5.18
N TYR A 70 -6.57 2.02 5.55
CA TYR A 70 -7.48 0.98 5.06
C TYR A 70 -8.56 0.63 6.08
N LEU A 71 -8.74 1.42 7.13
CA LEU A 71 -9.65 1.10 8.23
C LEU A 71 -11.08 0.84 7.75
N GLU A 72 -11.60 1.69 6.88
CA GLU A 72 -12.98 1.57 6.39
C GLU A 72 -13.14 0.43 5.38
N GLU A 73 -12.20 0.25 4.46
CA GLU A 73 -12.19 -0.89 3.53
C GLU A 73 -12.12 -2.22 4.29
N LYS A 74 -11.30 -2.31 5.35
CA LYS A 74 -11.23 -3.51 6.19
C LYS A 74 -12.56 -3.81 6.88
N LYS A 75 -13.25 -2.79 7.41
CA LYS A 75 -14.58 -2.97 8.00
C LYS A 75 -15.57 -3.52 6.97
N MET A 76 -15.60 -2.93 5.78
CA MET A 76 -16.46 -3.38 4.67
C MET A 76 -16.15 -4.82 4.27
N CYS A 77 -14.87 -5.16 4.07
CA CYS A 77 -14.46 -6.53 3.73
C CYS A 77 -14.83 -7.54 4.82
N ASN A 78 -14.69 -7.17 6.10
CA ASN A 78 -15.06 -8.04 7.22
C ASN A 78 -16.57 -8.33 7.22
N VAL A 79 -17.41 -7.32 6.97
CA VAL A 79 -18.87 -7.51 6.87
C VAL A 79 -19.21 -8.48 5.74
N LEU A 80 -18.68 -8.23 4.53
CA LEU A 80 -18.90 -9.09 3.36
C LEU A 80 -18.42 -10.52 3.58
N ALA A 81 -17.26 -10.70 4.21
CA ALA A 81 -16.72 -12.03 4.49
C ALA A 81 -17.62 -12.83 5.44
N LEU A 82 -18.19 -12.18 6.47
CA LEU A 82 -19.11 -12.81 7.42
C LEU A 82 -20.44 -13.18 6.76
N GLU A 83 -20.97 -12.36 5.85
CA GLU A 83 -22.17 -12.69 5.07
C GLU A 83 -21.99 -13.97 4.24
N TRP A 84 -20.76 -14.21 3.74
CA TRP A 84 -20.45 -15.37 2.89
C TRP A 84 -20.03 -16.63 3.67
N GLU A 85 -19.80 -16.53 4.98
CA GLU A 85 -19.25 -17.62 5.79
C GLU A 85 -20.09 -18.91 5.70
N GLY A 86 -21.41 -18.79 5.74
CA GLY A 86 -22.34 -19.93 5.63
C GLY A 86 -22.34 -20.62 4.26
N HIS A 87 -21.88 -19.94 3.21
CA HIS A 87 -21.82 -20.51 1.85
C HIS A 87 -20.51 -21.27 1.58
N LEU A 88 -19.45 -20.92 2.31
CA LEU A 88 -18.09 -21.46 2.13
C LEU A 88 -17.78 -22.65 3.04
N ARG A 89 -18.49 -22.78 4.17
CA ARG A 89 -18.44 -23.97 5.04
C ARG A 89 -19.29 -25.09 4.42
N ARG A 90 -18.75 -25.82 3.45
CA ARG A 90 -19.26 -27.13 2.99
C ARG A 90 -18.27 -28.23 3.32
#